data_AF-A0A662L2B1-F1
#
_entry.id   AF-A0A662L2B1-F1
#
_cell.length_a   1.000
_cell.length_b   1.000
_cell.length_c   1.000
_cell.angle_alpha   90.00
_cell.angle_beta   90.00
_cell.angle_gamma   90.00
#
_symmetry.space_group_name_H-M   'P 1'
#
loop_
_entity.id
_entity.type
_entity.pdbx_description
1 polymer ?
#
loop_
_entity_poly.entity_id
_entity_poly.type
_entity_poly.pdbx_seq_one_letter_code
_entity_poly.pdbx_strand_id
1 'polypeptide(L)'
;CYVEEKKEEYPTIPAWFSELLPLSYDLATEISKIRGMMLKKAIKGENIEKILHLLPADERSKKSIKEYIELQSKYLKKTITDKKFLIEETRDLRKRRIWVFHFLLGRRINDVLSRVFAIIIGRKLKTDILVTINDNGFTLTIPENATISPDEIIKEVYSTDIKKLLKENLRKTELVKRRFRHTASRSFLVLRNYKGHKISVRKQQVNAQTLLRVCEEIDKEFPIIKETYREILEDLMDIEGTKEILQKIKDKKITYDFTRTKYPSPFAHNLILLGDADIILMKDRRQRLIELHKKIIKEIGK
;
A
#
# COMPACT_ATOMS: atom_id res chain seq x y z
N CYS A 1 -23.62 -29.41 -20.25
CA CYS A 1 -22.78 -28.91 -19.14
C CYS A 1 -23.69 -28.45 -18.01
N TYR A 2 -23.98 -29.33 -17.06
CA TYR A 2 -24.62 -28.95 -15.80
C TYR A 2 -23.51 -28.60 -14.80
N VAL A 3 -23.74 -27.57 -13.99
CA VAL A 3 -22.82 -27.17 -12.91
C VAL A 3 -23.42 -27.69 -11.62
N GLU A 4 -22.68 -28.54 -10.89
CA GLU A 4 -23.08 -29.01 -9.57
C GLU A 4 -22.59 -28.03 -8.50
N GLU A 5 -23.46 -27.72 -7.54
CA GLU A 5 -23.11 -26.89 -6.39
C GLU A 5 -22.22 -27.67 -5.43
N LYS A 6 -20.92 -27.35 -5.42
CA LYS A 6 -19.97 -27.88 -4.43
C LYS A 6 -19.99 -27.02 -3.18
N LYS A 7 -20.61 -27.52 -2.09
CA LYS A 7 -20.78 -26.80 -0.82
C LYS A 7 -19.47 -26.53 -0.05
N GLU A 8 -18.36 -27.19 -0.41
CA GLU A 8 -17.11 -27.17 0.36
C GLU A 8 -15.90 -26.54 -0.37
N GLU A 9 -16.04 -26.14 -1.64
CA GLU A 9 -14.98 -25.44 -2.36
C GLU A 9 -15.30 -23.95 -2.46
N TYR A 10 -14.39 -23.12 -1.94
CA TYR A 10 -14.51 -21.67 -2.05
C TYR A 10 -14.46 -21.28 -3.53
N PRO A 11 -15.41 -20.47 -4.03
CA PRO A 11 -15.36 -20.00 -5.39
C PRO A 11 -14.10 -19.16 -5.59
N THR A 12 -13.37 -19.40 -6.68
CA THR A 12 -12.30 -18.49 -7.11
C THR A 12 -12.96 -17.20 -7.58
N ILE A 13 -13.09 -16.23 -6.68
CA ILE A 13 -13.61 -14.91 -7.04
C ILE A 13 -12.59 -14.26 -7.99
N PRO A 14 -12.94 -13.98 -9.25
CA PRO A 14 -12.04 -13.30 -10.14
C PRO A 14 -11.73 -11.91 -9.57
N ALA A 15 -10.45 -11.57 -9.46
CA ALA A 15 -10.03 -10.24 -9.08
C ALA A 15 -10.38 -9.27 -10.22
N TRP A 16 -11.50 -8.56 -10.09
CA TRP A 16 -11.85 -7.48 -11.00
C TRP A 16 -10.93 -6.29 -10.75
N PHE A 17 -9.88 -6.19 -11.55
CA PHE A 17 -8.96 -5.07 -11.54
C PHE A 17 -9.52 -3.95 -12.42
N SER A 18 -10.46 -3.17 -11.88
CA SER A 18 -10.73 -1.85 -12.46
C SER A 18 -9.49 -0.99 -12.21
N GLU A 19 -8.91 -0.41 -13.26
CA GLU A 19 -7.84 0.58 -13.15
C GLU A 19 -8.42 1.87 -12.55
N LEU A 20 -8.82 1.83 -11.28
CA LEU A 20 -9.00 3.05 -10.50
C LEU A 20 -7.65 3.75 -10.49
N LEU A 21 -7.63 4.99 -11.00
CA LEU A 21 -6.43 5.79 -10.95
C LEU A 21 -5.98 5.92 -9.49
N PRO A 22 -4.71 5.60 -9.19
CA PRO A 22 -4.19 5.72 -7.84
C PRO A 22 -4.34 7.14 -7.32
N LEU A 23 -4.62 7.31 -6.01
CA LEU A 23 -4.57 8.63 -5.39
C LEU A 23 -3.21 9.28 -5.64
N SER A 24 -3.21 10.47 -6.24
CA SER A 24 -2.00 11.24 -6.54
C SER A 24 -1.38 11.84 -5.27
N TYR A 25 -0.09 12.17 -5.33
CA TYR A 25 0.62 12.80 -4.22
C TYR A 25 0.02 14.15 -3.80
N ASP A 26 -0.30 15.01 -4.76
CA ASP A 26 -0.84 16.35 -4.48
C ASP A 26 -2.21 16.27 -3.79
N LEU A 27 -3.11 15.45 -4.32
CA LEU A 27 -4.44 15.27 -3.74
C LEU A 27 -4.35 14.60 -2.36
N ALA A 28 -3.47 13.59 -2.21
CA ALA A 28 -3.23 12.98 -0.90
C ALA A 28 -2.73 14.00 0.14
N THR A 29 -1.84 14.90 -0.27
CA THR A 29 -1.29 15.95 0.58
C THR A 29 -2.39 16.92 1.04
N GLU A 30 -3.27 17.36 0.14
CA GLU A 30 -4.40 18.23 0.50
C GLU A 30 -5.41 17.54 1.42
N ILE A 31 -5.74 16.27 1.14
CA ILE A 31 -6.59 15.47 2.05
C ILE A 31 -5.90 15.35 3.43
N SER A 32 -4.59 15.15 3.46
CA SER A 32 -3.80 15.03 4.71
C SER A 32 -3.81 16.32 5.53
N LYS A 33 -3.75 17.49 4.87
CA LYS A 33 -3.88 18.79 5.54
C LYS A 33 -5.25 18.93 6.20
N ILE A 34 -6.34 18.71 5.45
CA ILE A 34 -7.70 18.85 5.97
C ILE A 34 -7.96 17.85 7.11
N ARG A 35 -7.61 16.58 6.89
CA ARG A 35 -7.73 15.52 7.91
C ARG A 35 -6.90 15.83 9.14
N GLY A 36 -5.68 16.31 8.97
CA GLY A 36 -4.78 16.69 10.04
C GLY A 36 -5.26 17.89 10.84
N MET A 37 -5.86 18.89 10.19
CA MET A 37 -6.50 20.04 10.85
C MET A 37 -7.68 19.59 11.72
N MET A 38 -8.58 18.76 11.17
CA MET A 38 -9.71 18.21 11.93
C MET A 38 -9.23 17.35 13.11
N LEU A 39 -8.25 16.47 12.89
CA LEU A 39 -7.72 15.59 13.94
C LEU A 39 -7.05 16.40 15.07
N LYS A 40 -6.26 17.44 14.75
CA LYS A 40 -5.65 18.33 15.74
C LYS A 40 -6.71 19.01 16.63
N LYS A 41 -7.78 19.54 16.03
CA LYS A 41 -8.89 20.16 16.75
C LYS A 41 -9.64 19.15 17.62
N ALA A 42 -9.97 17.98 17.05
CA ALA A 42 -10.69 16.93 17.76
C ALA A 42 -9.90 16.37 18.96
N ILE A 43 -8.57 16.30 18.89
CA ILE A 43 -7.72 15.89 20.03
C ILE A 43 -7.81 16.91 21.17
N LYS A 44 -7.93 18.21 20.86
CA LYS A 44 -8.08 19.29 21.84
C LYS A 44 -9.52 19.45 22.38
N GLY A 45 -10.47 18.65 21.89
CA GLY A 45 -11.89 18.82 22.20
C GLY A 45 -12.55 20.03 21.53
N GLU A 46 -11.91 20.62 20.53
CA GLU A 46 -12.46 21.74 19.76
C GLU A 46 -13.48 21.25 18.72
N ASN A 47 -14.48 22.08 18.40
CA ASN A 47 -15.47 21.77 17.37
C ASN A 47 -14.85 21.78 15.95
N ILE A 48 -15.07 20.71 15.19
CA ILE A 48 -14.62 20.53 13.80
C ILE A 48 -15.70 20.84 12.74
N GLU A 49 -16.93 21.15 13.14
CA GLU A 49 -18.07 21.42 12.25
C GLU A 49 -17.79 22.56 11.27
N LYS A 50 -17.09 23.61 11.69
CA LYS A 50 -16.70 24.71 10.80
C LYS A 50 -15.91 24.22 9.58
N ILE A 51 -15.04 23.22 9.75
CA ILE A 51 -14.28 22.63 8.64
C ILE A 51 -15.19 21.74 7.80
N LEU A 52 -16.06 20.95 8.44
CA LEU A 52 -17.00 20.05 7.76
C LEU A 52 -18.01 20.81 6.88
N HIS A 53 -18.47 21.99 7.30
CA HIS A 53 -19.39 22.81 6.51
C HIS A 53 -18.78 23.33 5.21
N LEU A 54 -17.45 23.46 5.14
CA LEU A 54 -16.74 23.86 3.91
C LEU A 54 -16.60 22.71 2.92
N LEU A 55 -16.83 21.46 3.34
CA LEU A 55 -16.73 20.30 2.45
C LEU A 55 -18.00 20.19 1.58
N PRO A 56 -17.86 19.93 0.27
CA PRO A 56 -18.98 19.71 -0.64
C PRO A 56 -19.57 18.29 -0.43
N ALA A 57 -20.11 18.04 0.74
CA ALA A 57 -20.67 16.76 1.16
C ALA A 57 -22.04 16.93 1.82
N ASP A 58 -22.88 15.91 1.71
CA ASP A 58 -24.18 15.88 2.39
C ASP A 58 -24.02 15.72 3.92
N GLU A 59 -25.07 16.05 4.67
CA GLU A 59 -25.04 16.04 6.14
C GLU A 59 -24.78 14.65 6.74
N ARG A 60 -25.18 13.56 6.07
CA ARG A 60 -24.89 12.20 6.55
C ARG A 60 -23.40 11.91 6.40
N SER A 61 -22.82 12.25 5.25
CA SER A 61 -21.37 12.13 5.01
C SER A 61 -20.55 12.97 5.99
N LYS A 62 -20.93 14.23 6.23
CA LYS A 62 -20.29 15.10 7.24
C LYS A 62 -20.35 14.50 8.63
N LYS A 63 -21.51 13.96 9.04
CA LYS A 63 -21.69 13.27 10.33
C LYS A 63 -20.77 12.04 10.44
N SER A 64 -20.71 11.21 9.40
CA SER A 64 -19.82 10.04 9.39
C SER A 64 -18.34 10.43 9.46
N ILE A 65 -17.92 11.49 8.75
CA ILE A 65 -16.55 12.02 8.86
C ILE A 65 -16.27 12.51 10.27
N LYS A 66 -17.20 13.28 10.87
CA LYS A 66 -17.07 13.77 12.25
C LYS A 66 -16.85 12.62 13.24
N GLU A 67 -17.75 11.63 13.22
CA GLU A 67 -17.68 10.45 14.09
C GLU A 67 -16.38 9.68 13.90
N TYR A 68 -15.92 9.53 12.66
CA TYR A 68 -14.68 8.84 12.34
C TYR A 68 -13.43 9.55 12.87
N ILE A 69 -13.34 10.88 12.68
CA ILE A 69 -12.22 11.69 13.18
C ILE A 69 -12.22 11.72 14.71
N GLU A 70 -13.39 11.90 15.34
CA GLU A 70 -13.50 11.90 16.80
C GLU A 70 -13.16 10.56 17.43
N LEU A 71 -13.56 9.44 16.80
CA LEU A 71 -13.20 8.12 17.28
C LEU A 71 -11.69 7.92 17.23
N GLN A 72 -11.05 8.33 16.13
CA GLN A 72 -9.60 8.30 15.99
C GLN A 72 -8.91 9.18 17.06
N SER A 73 -9.40 10.41 17.27
CA SER A 73 -8.80 11.34 18.22
C SER A 73 -8.88 10.80 19.66
N LYS A 74 -10.03 10.24 20.04
CA LYS A 74 -10.26 9.67 21.38
C LYS A 74 -9.42 8.41 21.61
N TYR A 75 -9.29 7.53 20.61
CA TYR A 75 -8.52 6.30 20.72
C TYR A 75 -7.01 6.55 20.76
N LEU A 76 -6.48 7.21 19.72
CA LEU A 76 -5.04 7.24 19.48
C LEU A 76 -4.36 8.43 20.13
N LYS A 77 -5.08 9.57 20.27
CA LYS A 77 -4.56 10.84 20.81
C LYS A 77 -3.24 11.30 20.17
N LYS A 78 -2.95 10.86 18.95
CA LYS A 78 -1.78 11.23 18.15
C LYS A 78 -2.20 12.02 16.93
N THR A 79 -1.47 13.09 16.63
CA THR A 79 -1.67 13.90 15.43
C THR A 79 -1.04 13.22 14.22
N ILE A 80 -1.79 13.11 13.13
CA ILE A 80 -1.33 12.63 11.82
C ILE A 80 -1.64 13.73 10.81
N THR A 81 -0.61 14.27 10.14
CA THR A 81 -0.77 15.33 9.12
C THR A 81 0.23 15.13 7.97
N ASP A 82 0.15 16.01 6.97
CA ASP A 82 1.10 16.18 5.86
C ASP A 82 2.57 16.34 6.28
N LYS A 83 2.84 16.79 7.52
CA LYS A 83 4.19 17.00 8.07
C LYS A 83 4.51 16.11 9.26
N LYS A 84 3.58 15.26 9.69
CA LYS A 84 3.78 14.35 10.81
C LYS A 84 3.08 13.03 10.54
N PHE A 85 3.87 12.02 10.17
CA PHE A 85 3.38 10.67 9.96
C PHE A 85 3.38 9.87 11.26
N LEU A 86 2.73 8.71 11.22
CA LEU A 86 2.64 7.81 12.35
C LEU A 86 2.87 6.36 11.91
N ILE A 87 3.72 5.68 12.66
CA ILE A 87 3.89 4.24 12.60
C ILE A 87 3.17 3.66 13.82
N GLU A 88 2.10 2.92 13.60
CA GLU A 88 1.32 2.27 14.64
C GLU A 88 1.66 0.77 14.65
N GLU A 89 2.24 0.28 15.72
CA GLU A 89 2.36 -1.15 15.98
C GLU A 89 1.11 -1.65 16.71
N THR A 90 0.42 -2.62 16.10
CA THR A 90 -0.85 -3.14 16.59
C THR A 90 -0.97 -4.65 16.39
N ARG A 91 -2.09 -5.22 16.82
CA ARG A 91 -2.47 -6.61 16.57
C ARG A 91 -3.81 -6.70 15.86
N ASP A 92 -3.89 -7.46 14.78
CA ASP A 92 -5.17 -7.69 14.11
C ASP A 92 -6.08 -8.67 14.89
N LEU A 93 -7.25 -8.98 14.32
CA LEU A 93 -8.20 -9.93 14.90
C LEU A 93 -7.62 -11.35 15.02
N ARG A 94 -6.60 -11.69 14.22
CA ARG A 94 -5.86 -12.96 14.27
C ARG A 94 -4.65 -12.89 15.20
N LYS A 95 -4.50 -11.81 15.97
CA LYS A 95 -3.39 -11.52 16.89
C LYS A 95 -2.01 -11.42 16.23
N ARG A 96 -1.94 -11.29 14.89
CA ARG A 96 -0.68 -11.03 14.18
C ARG A 96 -0.19 -9.63 14.52
N ARG A 97 1.10 -9.49 14.79
CA ARG A 97 1.76 -8.20 14.98
C ARG A 97 1.91 -7.48 13.64
N ILE A 98 1.41 -6.26 13.58
CA ILE A 98 1.37 -5.47 12.34
C ILE A 98 1.89 -4.06 12.61
N TRP A 99 2.77 -3.58 11.74
CA TRP A 99 3.12 -2.17 11.65
C TRP A 99 2.26 -1.50 10.59
N VAL A 100 1.52 -0.46 10.97
CA VAL A 100 0.67 0.34 10.09
C VAL A 100 1.34 1.70 9.90
N PHE A 101 1.68 2.01 8.65
CA PHE A 101 2.24 3.29 8.25
C PHE A 101 1.10 4.19 7.80
N HIS A 102 0.68 5.13 8.64
CA HIS A 102 -0.36 6.13 8.32
C HIS A 102 0.22 7.25 7.45
N PHE A 103 0.50 6.93 6.19
CA PHE A 103 1.19 7.77 5.22
C PHE A 103 0.22 8.12 4.08
N LEU A 104 -0.39 9.29 4.17
CA LEU A 104 -1.29 9.81 3.13
C LEU A 104 -0.48 10.61 2.11
N LEU A 105 0.29 9.88 1.30
CA LEU A 105 1.23 10.41 0.29
C LEU A 105 0.85 10.01 -1.15
N GLY A 106 -0.27 9.32 -1.32
CA GLY A 106 -0.67 8.75 -2.60
C GLY A 106 -0.11 7.34 -2.81
N ARG A 107 -0.81 6.59 -3.66
CA ARG A 107 -0.59 5.13 -3.79
C ARG A 107 0.78 4.77 -4.34
N ARG A 108 1.28 5.57 -5.27
CA ARG A 108 2.53 5.30 -6.00
C ARG A 108 3.75 5.43 -5.10
N ILE A 109 3.77 6.43 -4.21
CA ILE A 109 4.79 6.60 -3.18
C ILE A 109 4.68 5.50 -2.11
N ASN A 110 3.45 5.19 -1.68
CA ASN A 110 3.21 4.10 -0.72
C ASN A 110 3.67 2.73 -1.25
N ASP A 111 3.55 2.47 -2.56
CA ASP A 111 4.05 1.24 -3.19
C ASP A 111 5.59 1.14 -3.13
N VAL A 112 6.31 2.24 -3.36
CA VAL A 112 7.78 2.28 -3.21
C VAL A 112 8.17 2.06 -1.75
N LEU A 113 7.64 2.87 -0.84
CA LEU A 113 8.00 2.83 0.58
C LEU A 113 7.72 1.45 1.17
N SER A 114 6.51 0.92 0.98
CA SER A 114 6.13 -0.38 1.53
C SER A 114 7.08 -1.51 1.12
N ARG A 115 7.52 -1.56 -0.15
CA ARG A 115 8.47 -2.54 -0.66
C ARG A 115 9.86 -2.35 -0.07
N VAL A 116 10.36 -1.11 -0.03
CA VAL A 116 11.67 -0.79 0.52
C VAL A 116 11.74 -1.22 1.99
N PHE A 117 10.75 -0.82 2.81
CA PHE A 117 10.68 -1.21 4.21
C PHE A 117 10.54 -2.73 4.36
N ALA A 118 9.69 -3.39 3.58
CA ALA A 118 9.52 -4.84 3.65
C ALA A 118 10.79 -5.60 3.30
N ILE A 119 11.53 -5.18 2.26
CA ILE A 119 12.78 -5.81 1.84
C ILE A 119 13.85 -5.64 2.93
N ILE A 120 14.01 -4.43 3.48
CA ILE A 120 15.00 -4.14 4.52
C ILE A 120 14.69 -4.97 5.78
N ILE A 121 13.45 -4.91 6.25
CA ILE A 121 13.01 -5.67 7.43
C ILE A 121 13.16 -7.18 7.17
N GLY A 122 12.75 -7.66 6.00
CA GLY A 122 12.83 -9.07 5.65
C GLY A 122 14.26 -9.60 5.58
N ARG A 123 15.21 -8.80 5.04
CA ARG A 123 16.65 -9.13 5.07
C ARG A 123 17.17 -9.21 6.50
N LYS A 124 16.81 -8.25 7.35
CA LYS A 124 17.25 -8.20 8.75
C LYS A 124 16.71 -9.37 9.57
N LEU A 125 15.45 -9.74 9.33
CA LEU A 125 14.76 -10.82 10.03
C LEU A 125 14.89 -12.20 9.36
N LYS A 126 15.55 -12.26 8.19
CA LYS A 126 15.68 -13.47 7.35
C LYS A 126 14.33 -14.15 7.08
N THR A 127 13.30 -13.37 6.80
CA THR A 127 11.94 -13.86 6.54
C THR A 127 11.19 -12.94 5.59
N ASP A 128 10.17 -13.47 4.93
CA ASP A 128 9.31 -12.68 4.06
C ASP A 128 8.32 -11.85 4.88
N ILE A 129 8.17 -10.58 4.49
CA ILE A 129 7.25 -9.64 5.14
C ILE A 129 6.02 -9.48 4.26
N LEU A 130 4.85 -9.85 4.81
CA LEU A 130 3.58 -9.62 4.12
C LEU A 130 3.27 -8.11 4.12
N VAL A 131 3.00 -7.60 2.93
CA VAL A 131 2.71 -6.18 2.68
C VAL A 131 1.27 -6.01 2.21
N THR A 132 0.54 -5.08 2.81
CA THR A 132 -0.75 -4.59 2.28
C THR A 132 -0.67 -3.09 2.07
N ILE A 133 -1.18 -2.58 0.97
CA ILE A 133 -1.07 -1.16 0.62
C ILE A 133 -2.47 -0.64 0.25
N ASN A 134 -2.76 0.61 0.59
CA ASN A 134 -3.86 1.40 0.05
C ASN A 134 -3.42 2.87 -0.14
N ASP A 135 -4.36 3.73 -0.50
CA ASP A 135 -4.07 5.16 -0.73
C ASP A 135 -3.70 5.90 0.56
N ASN A 136 -4.12 5.39 1.71
CA ASN A 136 -3.91 5.98 3.04
C ASN A 136 -2.63 5.50 3.73
N GLY A 137 -1.91 4.53 3.16
CA GLY A 137 -0.71 3.98 3.76
C GLY A 137 -0.48 2.53 3.39
N PHE A 138 0.27 1.84 4.24
CA PHE A 138 0.56 0.42 4.08
C PHE A 138 0.77 -0.27 5.42
N THR A 139 0.72 -1.60 5.41
CA THR A 139 1.00 -2.44 6.57
C THR A 139 2.09 -3.44 6.27
N LEU A 140 2.86 -3.76 7.31
CA LEU A 140 3.86 -4.81 7.31
C LEU A 140 3.53 -5.79 8.42
N THR A 141 3.40 -7.07 8.09
CA THR A 141 3.21 -8.11 9.11
C THR A 141 4.57 -8.51 9.66
N ILE A 142 4.78 -8.22 10.94
CA ILE A 142 6.06 -8.45 11.61
C ILE A 142 5.96 -9.77 12.38
N PRO A 143 6.96 -10.65 12.30
CA PRO A 143 7.00 -11.85 13.13
C PRO A 143 6.92 -11.49 14.62
N GLU A 144 6.13 -12.25 15.37
CA GLU A 144 5.81 -11.97 16.77
C GLU A 144 7.06 -11.77 17.64
N ASN A 145 8.03 -12.66 17.50
CA ASN A 145 9.25 -12.69 18.31
C ASN A 145 10.39 -11.80 17.75
N ALA A 146 10.15 -11.04 16.69
CA ALA A 146 11.18 -10.20 16.08
C ALA A 146 11.45 -8.95 16.92
N THR A 147 12.72 -8.69 17.27
CA THR A 147 13.10 -7.41 17.89
C THR A 147 13.59 -6.46 16.81
N ILE A 148 12.84 -5.38 16.57
CA ILE A 148 13.13 -4.43 15.50
C ILE A 148 12.71 -3.02 15.92
N SER A 149 13.59 -2.04 15.66
CA SER A 149 13.38 -0.63 15.97
C SER A 149 12.97 0.14 14.71
N PRO A 150 11.87 0.91 14.72
CA PRO A 150 11.50 1.75 13.59
C PRO A 150 12.60 2.74 13.20
N ASP A 151 13.29 3.33 14.18
CA ASP A 151 14.36 4.31 13.93
C ASP A 151 15.56 3.69 13.22
N GLU A 152 15.90 2.46 13.55
CA GLU A 152 17.00 1.73 12.91
C GLU A 152 16.67 1.44 11.44
N ILE A 153 15.44 0.99 11.17
CA ILE A 153 14.99 0.72 9.80
C ILE A 153 14.93 2.00 8.97
N ILE A 154 14.43 3.10 9.55
CA ILE A 154 14.39 4.39 8.87
C ILE A 154 15.80 4.90 8.54
N LYS A 155 16.77 4.73 9.45
CA LYS A 155 18.18 5.06 9.18
C LYS A 155 18.75 4.23 8.03
N GLU A 156 18.46 2.92 8.00
CA GLU A 156 18.90 2.04 6.92
C GLU A 156 18.28 2.44 5.57
N VAL A 157 16.99 2.81 5.56
CA VAL A 157 16.30 3.33 4.37
C VAL A 157 17.02 4.56 3.82
N TYR A 158 17.48 5.50 4.67
CA TYR A 158 18.20 6.70 4.21
C TYR A 158 19.53 6.41 3.54
N SER A 159 20.23 5.35 3.95
CA SER A 159 21.51 4.94 3.36
C SER A 159 21.35 4.04 2.13
N THR A 160 20.13 3.61 1.82
CA THR A 160 19.88 2.62 0.77
C THR A 160 19.70 3.28 -0.58
N ASP A 161 20.38 2.76 -1.61
CA ASP A 161 20.02 3.04 -3.00
C ASP A 161 18.70 2.32 -3.33
N ILE A 162 17.59 3.04 -3.19
CA ILE A 162 16.23 2.54 -3.40
C ILE A 162 16.05 2.02 -4.83
N LYS A 163 16.63 2.68 -5.82
CA LYS A 163 16.49 2.29 -7.23
C LYS A 163 17.15 0.94 -7.45
N LYS A 164 18.38 0.77 -6.95
CA LYS A 164 19.10 -0.49 -7.02
C LYS A 164 18.40 -1.59 -6.22
N LEU A 165 17.99 -1.30 -4.99
CA LEU A 165 17.26 -2.24 -4.13
C LEU A 165 16.02 -2.78 -4.83
N LEU A 166 15.18 -1.89 -5.38
CA LEU A 166 13.95 -2.31 -6.07
C LEU A 166 14.25 -3.09 -7.35
N LYS A 167 15.21 -2.66 -8.18
CA LYS A 167 15.60 -3.42 -9.38
C LYS A 167 16.00 -4.86 -9.06
N GLU A 168 16.83 -5.05 -8.04
CA GLU A 168 17.29 -6.38 -7.62
C GLU A 168 16.15 -7.28 -7.14
N ASN A 169 15.23 -6.73 -6.33
CA ASN A 169 14.14 -7.51 -5.71
C ASN A 169 12.94 -7.70 -6.64
N LEU A 170 12.72 -6.80 -7.62
CA LEU A 170 11.62 -6.90 -8.57
C LEU A 170 11.92 -7.85 -9.73
N ARG A 171 13.19 -8.14 -10.03
CA ARG A 171 13.62 -8.86 -11.24
C ARG A 171 12.84 -10.14 -11.54
N LYS A 172 12.51 -10.94 -10.52
CA LYS A 172 11.81 -12.23 -10.68
C LYS A 172 10.29 -12.13 -10.50
N THR A 173 9.74 -10.95 -10.27
CA THR A 173 8.32 -10.75 -9.98
C THR A 173 7.46 -10.82 -11.24
N GLU A 174 6.19 -11.20 -11.07
CA GLU A 174 5.21 -11.17 -12.16
C GLU A 174 4.97 -9.73 -12.67
N LEU A 175 5.21 -8.72 -11.83
CA LEU A 175 5.13 -7.33 -12.22
C LEU A 175 6.11 -6.99 -13.36
N VAL A 176 7.38 -7.41 -13.24
CA VAL A 176 8.39 -7.21 -14.28
C VAL A 176 8.03 -7.97 -15.53
N LYS A 177 7.63 -9.25 -15.42
CA LYS A 177 7.22 -10.07 -16.57
C LYS A 177 6.04 -9.46 -17.33
N ARG A 178 5.01 -9.00 -16.60
CA ARG A 178 3.82 -8.35 -17.17
C ARG A 178 4.19 -7.04 -17.88
N ARG A 179 4.99 -6.19 -17.24
CA ARG A 179 5.39 -4.90 -17.82
C ARG A 179 6.31 -5.10 -19.02
N PHE A 180 7.28 -5.99 -18.93
CA PHE A 180 8.17 -6.34 -20.05
C PHE A 180 7.38 -6.78 -21.27
N ARG A 181 6.36 -7.61 -21.09
CA ARG A 181 5.46 -8.02 -22.19
C ARG A 181 4.79 -6.82 -22.86
N HIS A 182 4.40 -5.78 -22.12
CA HIS A 182 3.80 -4.58 -22.69
C HIS A 182 4.83 -3.79 -23.49
N THR A 183 6.02 -3.57 -22.93
CA THR A 183 7.11 -2.85 -23.59
C THR A 183 7.58 -3.58 -24.84
N ALA A 184 7.83 -4.89 -24.75
CA ALA A 184 8.26 -5.75 -25.86
C ALA A 184 7.19 -5.85 -26.98
N SER A 185 5.91 -5.79 -26.63
CA SER A 185 4.82 -5.74 -27.62
C SER A 185 4.70 -4.38 -28.30
N ARG A 186 5.00 -3.28 -27.60
CA ARG A 186 5.03 -1.92 -28.18
C ARG A 186 6.29 -1.68 -29.02
N SER A 187 7.39 -2.35 -28.70
CA SER A 187 8.65 -2.29 -29.44
C SER A 187 8.77 -3.34 -30.55
N PHE A 188 7.68 -4.05 -30.87
CA PHE A 188 7.62 -5.09 -31.90
C PHE A 188 8.60 -6.27 -31.73
N LEU A 189 9.15 -6.50 -30.53
CA LEU A 189 9.95 -7.69 -30.24
C LEU A 189 9.08 -8.96 -30.12
N VAL A 190 7.84 -8.78 -29.68
CA VAL A 190 6.86 -9.87 -29.67
C VAL A 190 6.04 -9.79 -30.95
N LEU A 191 6.23 -10.79 -31.82
CA LEU A 191 5.44 -10.91 -33.05
C LEU A 191 3.95 -11.08 -32.71
N ARG A 192 3.12 -10.27 -33.38
CA ARG A 192 1.64 -10.39 -33.31
C ARG A 192 1.08 -11.21 -34.47
N ASN A 193 1.77 -11.18 -35.60
CA ASN A 193 1.48 -11.96 -36.80
C ASN A 193 2.76 -12.64 -37.27
N TYR A 194 2.63 -13.86 -37.81
CA TYR A 194 3.72 -14.57 -38.46
C TYR A 194 3.22 -15.17 -39.76
N LYS A 195 3.86 -14.81 -40.88
CA LYS A 195 3.47 -15.26 -42.23
C LYS A 195 1.97 -15.10 -42.52
N GLY A 196 1.40 -13.92 -42.20
CA GLY A 196 -0.03 -13.63 -42.40
C GLY A 196 -0.97 -14.23 -41.36
N HIS A 197 -0.51 -15.06 -40.43
CA HIS A 197 -1.34 -15.66 -39.39
C HIS A 197 -1.20 -14.94 -38.05
N LYS A 198 -2.34 -14.68 -37.39
CA LYS A 198 -2.39 -14.08 -36.07
C LYS A 198 -1.84 -15.04 -35.01
N ILE A 199 -0.91 -14.58 -34.19
CA ILE A 199 -0.37 -15.35 -33.07
C ILE A 199 -1.33 -15.22 -31.88
N SER A 200 -1.70 -16.34 -31.26
CA SER A 200 -2.57 -16.35 -30.08
C SER A 200 -1.96 -15.60 -28.89
N VAL A 201 -2.81 -14.98 -28.06
CA VAL A 201 -2.37 -14.20 -26.88
C VAL A 201 -1.52 -15.06 -25.94
N ARG A 202 -1.93 -16.32 -25.69
CA ARG A 202 -1.17 -17.26 -24.85
C ARG A 202 0.25 -17.47 -25.40
N LYS A 203 0.42 -17.62 -26.72
CA LYS A 203 1.73 -17.80 -27.34
C LYS A 203 2.57 -16.51 -27.25
N GLN A 204 1.96 -15.33 -27.41
CA GLN A 204 2.64 -14.06 -27.16
C GLN A 204 3.13 -13.92 -25.71
N GLN A 205 2.35 -14.40 -24.73
CA GLN A 205 2.74 -14.37 -23.31
C GLN A 205 3.94 -15.28 -23.00
N VAL A 206 3.91 -16.54 -23.46
CA VAL A 206 5.02 -17.49 -23.29
C VAL A 206 6.29 -16.96 -23.95
N ASN A 207 6.16 -16.42 -25.17
CA ASN A 207 7.29 -15.84 -25.90
C ASN A 207 7.90 -14.66 -25.14
N ALA A 208 7.10 -13.78 -24.54
CA ALA A 208 7.60 -12.62 -23.80
C ALA A 208 8.44 -13.00 -22.57
N GLN A 209 8.08 -14.08 -21.85
CA GLN A 209 8.88 -14.55 -20.70
C GLN A 209 10.22 -15.15 -21.13
N THR A 210 10.24 -15.92 -22.22
CA THR A 210 11.50 -16.43 -22.79
C THR A 210 12.35 -15.29 -23.33
N LEU A 211 11.73 -14.32 -24.02
CA LEU A 211 12.40 -13.15 -24.56
C LEU A 211 13.07 -12.31 -23.46
N LEU A 212 12.44 -12.15 -22.29
CA LEU A 212 13.06 -11.45 -21.17
C LEU A 212 14.39 -12.09 -20.78
N ARG A 213 14.45 -13.42 -20.67
CA ARG A 213 15.68 -14.16 -20.35
C ARG A 213 16.76 -13.95 -21.42
N VAL A 214 16.38 -14.08 -22.69
CA VAL A 214 17.30 -13.88 -23.82
C VAL A 214 17.85 -12.45 -23.84
N CYS A 215 16.99 -11.43 -23.64
CA CYS A 215 17.45 -10.05 -23.56
C CYS A 215 18.43 -9.83 -22.40
N GLU A 216 18.19 -10.43 -21.22
CA GLU A 216 19.09 -10.35 -20.07
C GLU A 216 20.44 -11.05 -20.30
N GLU A 217 20.47 -12.11 -21.11
CA GLU A 217 21.68 -12.83 -21.50
C GLU A 217 22.52 -12.05 -22.51
N ILE A 218 21.87 -11.36 -23.46
CA ILE A 218 22.53 -10.50 -24.44
C ILE A 218 23.14 -9.28 -23.76
N ASP A 219 22.32 -8.53 -23.04
CA ASP A 219 22.74 -7.33 -22.33
C ASP A 219 21.78 -7.03 -21.17
N LYS A 220 22.30 -6.94 -19.94
CA LYS A 220 21.50 -6.54 -18.77
C LYS A 220 20.93 -5.12 -18.92
N GLU A 221 21.57 -4.31 -19.74
CA GLU A 221 21.21 -2.94 -20.05
C GLU A 221 20.44 -2.82 -21.37
N PHE A 222 19.91 -3.93 -21.90
CA PHE A 222 19.11 -3.98 -23.13
C PHE A 222 17.97 -2.92 -23.09
N PRO A 223 17.77 -2.11 -24.15
CA PRO A 223 16.87 -0.96 -24.10
C PRO A 223 15.45 -1.25 -23.60
N ILE A 224 14.88 -2.40 -24.01
CA ILE A 224 13.52 -2.79 -23.59
C ILE A 224 13.47 -3.21 -22.13
N ILE A 225 14.56 -3.77 -21.59
CA ILE A 225 14.68 -4.04 -20.15
C ILE A 225 14.77 -2.72 -19.38
N LYS A 226 15.60 -1.78 -19.84
CA LYS A 226 15.70 -0.44 -19.25
C LYS A 226 14.35 0.26 -19.19
N GLU A 227 13.64 0.30 -20.31
CA GLU A 227 12.33 0.93 -20.38
C GLU A 227 11.32 0.21 -19.48
N THR A 228 11.38 -1.11 -19.39
CA THR A 228 10.53 -1.88 -18.46
C THR A 228 10.73 -1.44 -17.02
N TYR A 229 11.98 -1.33 -16.55
CA TYR A 229 12.24 -0.86 -15.19
C TYR A 229 11.89 0.61 -15.01
N ARG A 230 12.09 1.45 -16.04
CA ARG A 230 11.68 2.85 -16.02
C ARG A 230 10.16 2.97 -15.82
N GLU A 231 9.34 2.31 -16.64
CA GLU A 231 7.88 2.33 -16.48
C GLU A 231 7.42 1.80 -15.11
N ILE A 232 8.09 0.79 -14.56
CA ILE A 232 7.73 0.29 -13.21
C ILE A 232 8.04 1.32 -12.14
N LEU A 233 9.25 1.89 -12.16
CA LEU A 233 9.74 2.76 -11.09
C LEU A 233 9.19 4.19 -11.18
N GLU A 234 8.87 4.66 -12.38
CA GLU A 234 8.49 6.05 -12.65
C GLU A 234 7.05 6.24 -13.10
N ASP A 235 6.40 5.26 -13.76
CA ASP A 235 5.01 5.43 -14.22
C ASP A 235 4.04 4.72 -13.26
N LEU A 236 4.35 3.47 -12.88
CA LEU A 236 3.55 2.73 -11.92
C LEU A 236 3.84 3.14 -10.48
N MET A 237 5.13 3.31 -10.15
CA MET A 237 5.61 3.81 -8.88
C MET A 237 6.03 5.27 -9.02
N ASP A 238 6.32 5.93 -7.90
CA ASP A 238 6.87 7.28 -7.89
C ASP A 238 8.17 7.29 -7.08
N ILE A 239 9.26 6.83 -7.71
CA ILE A 239 10.55 6.71 -7.05
C ILE A 239 11.17 8.07 -6.73
N GLU A 240 11.01 9.07 -7.60
CA GLU A 240 11.59 10.40 -7.39
C GLU A 240 10.83 11.15 -6.29
N GLY A 241 9.49 11.14 -6.31
CA GLY A 241 8.69 11.68 -5.21
C GLY A 241 8.98 10.96 -3.88
N THR A 242 9.25 9.66 -3.90
CA THR A 242 9.65 8.93 -2.70
C THR A 242 10.99 9.40 -2.15
N LYS A 243 12.00 9.61 -3.01
CA LYS A 243 13.30 10.16 -2.59
C LYS A 243 13.16 11.55 -1.98
N GLU A 244 12.34 12.41 -2.58
CA GLU A 244 12.06 13.74 -2.03
C GLU A 244 11.42 13.67 -0.64
N ILE A 245 10.46 12.75 -0.45
CA ILE A 245 9.84 12.55 0.86
C ILE A 245 10.85 12.07 1.89
N LEU A 246 11.67 11.07 1.55
CA LEU A 246 12.70 10.57 2.45
C LEU A 246 13.72 11.66 2.80
N GLN A 247 14.08 12.51 1.83
CA GLN A 247 14.92 13.68 2.08
C GLN A 247 14.24 14.68 3.03
N LYS A 248 12.94 14.97 2.84
CA LYS A 248 12.17 15.83 3.75
C LYS A 248 12.09 15.25 5.16
N ILE A 249 12.01 13.93 5.31
CA ILE A 249 12.03 13.27 6.64
C ILE A 249 13.44 13.37 7.25
N LYS A 250 14.50 13.13 6.46
CA LYS A 250 15.89 13.26 6.89
C LYS A 250 16.22 14.69 7.35
N ASP A 251 15.73 15.70 6.65
CA ASP A 251 15.86 17.13 6.98
C ASP A 251 14.94 17.56 8.15
N LYS A 252 14.15 16.66 8.73
CA LYS A 252 13.14 16.93 9.77
C LYS A 252 12.04 17.93 9.36
N LYS A 253 11.86 18.19 8.06
CA LYS A 253 10.72 18.96 7.53
C LYS A 253 9.42 18.19 7.65
N ILE A 254 9.51 16.86 7.54
CA ILE A 254 8.48 15.90 7.90
C ILE A 254 9.00 15.10 9.09
N THR A 255 8.14 14.86 10.06
CA THR A 255 8.45 14.05 11.23
C THR A 255 7.63 12.77 11.24
N TYR A 256 8.04 11.77 12.01
CA TYR A 256 7.24 10.59 12.29
C TYR A 256 7.18 10.37 13.80
N ASP A 257 6.17 9.66 14.24
CA ASP A 257 6.02 9.18 15.62
C ASP A 257 5.77 7.66 15.59
N PHE A 258 6.08 6.98 16.69
CA PHE A 258 5.81 5.56 16.86
C PHE A 258 4.88 5.36 18.05
N THR A 259 3.86 4.52 17.88
CA THR A 259 2.92 4.20 18.95
C THR A 259 2.54 2.73 18.92
N ARG A 260 2.23 2.19 20.09
CA ARG A 260 1.70 0.82 20.24
C ARG A 260 0.24 0.88 20.62
N THR A 261 -0.58 0.08 19.98
CA THR A 261 -2.00 -0.06 20.27
C THR A 261 -2.37 -1.53 20.46
N LYS A 262 -3.35 -1.78 21.33
CA LYS A 262 -3.85 -3.15 21.56
C LYS A 262 -4.69 -3.65 20.39
N TYR A 263 -5.43 -2.75 19.75
CA TYR A 263 -6.26 -3.00 18.59
C TYR A 263 -5.97 -1.94 17.51
N PRO A 264 -6.18 -2.25 16.22
CA PRO A 264 -5.86 -1.31 15.15
C PRO A 264 -6.73 -0.06 15.28
N SER A 265 -6.13 1.12 15.17
CA SER A 265 -6.88 2.38 15.23
C SER A 265 -7.95 2.47 14.11
N PRO A 266 -8.99 3.30 14.27
CA PRO A 266 -10.00 3.52 13.22
C PRO A 266 -9.43 3.82 11.83
N PHE A 267 -8.30 4.52 11.78
CA PHE A 267 -7.57 4.82 10.53
C PHE A 267 -6.92 3.58 9.91
N ALA A 268 -6.52 2.60 10.72
CA ALA A 268 -5.90 1.35 10.27
C ALA A 268 -6.92 0.31 9.78
N HIS A 269 -8.19 0.36 10.20
CA HIS A 269 -9.18 -0.69 9.92
C HIS A 269 -9.24 -1.12 8.45
N ASN A 270 -9.31 -0.15 7.53
CA ASN A 270 -9.42 -0.45 6.09
C ASN A 270 -8.17 -1.15 5.55
N LEU A 271 -6.99 -0.79 6.04
CA LEU A 271 -5.73 -1.44 5.67
C LEU A 271 -5.65 -2.87 6.20
N ILE A 272 -6.03 -3.09 7.46
CA ILE A 272 -6.03 -4.41 8.09
C ILE A 272 -6.99 -5.36 7.35
N LEU A 273 -8.20 -4.89 7.03
CA LEU A 273 -9.20 -5.69 6.33
C LEU A 273 -8.78 -6.05 4.90
N LEU A 274 -8.01 -5.20 4.22
CA LEU A 274 -7.45 -5.51 2.90
C LEU A 274 -6.41 -6.63 2.98
N GLY A 275 -5.61 -6.66 4.05
CA GLY A 275 -4.57 -7.68 4.25
C GLY A 275 -5.10 -9.06 4.60
N ASP A 276 -6.40 -9.19 4.89
CA ASP A 276 -7.05 -10.48 5.12
C ASP A 276 -7.79 -11.03 3.88
N ALA A 277 -7.76 -10.32 2.74
CA ALA A 277 -8.66 -10.55 1.61
C ALA A 277 -8.48 -11.91 0.91
N ASP A 278 -7.34 -12.59 1.05
CA ASP A 278 -7.04 -13.86 0.36
C ASP A 278 -7.98 -15.03 0.73
N ILE A 279 -8.87 -14.89 1.74
CA ILE A 279 -9.76 -15.96 2.22
C ILE A 279 -11.22 -15.47 2.43
N ILE A 280 -11.58 -14.22 2.12
CA ILE A 280 -12.80 -13.59 2.69
C ILE A 280 -13.91 -13.29 1.69
N LEU A 281 -15.13 -13.77 2.00
CA LEU A 281 -16.37 -13.28 1.41
C LEU A 281 -16.67 -11.85 1.88
N MET A 282 -17.24 -11.00 1.00
CA MET A 282 -17.59 -9.61 1.36
C MET A 282 -18.43 -9.47 2.64
N LYS A 283 -19.26 -10.47 2.96
CA LYS A 283 -20.05 -10.52 4.20
C LYS A 283 -19.16 -10.53 5.46
N ASP A 284 -18.03 -11.23 5.45
CA ASP A 284 -17.16 -11.32 6.63
C ASP A 284 -16.35 -10.03 6.82
N ARG A 285 -16.07 -9.27 5.75
CA ARG A 285 -15.35 -7.99 5.86
C ARG A 285 -16.15 -6.97 6.68
N ARG A 286 -17.45 -6.85 6.44
CA ARG A 286 -18.33 -5.96 7.24
C ARG A 286 -18.39 -6.41 8.70
N GLN A 287 -18.50 -7.72 8.94
CA GLN A 287 -18.55 -8.25 10.30
C GLN A 287 -17.27 -7.96 11.08
N ARG A 288 -16.10 -8.15 10.46
CA ARG A 288 -14.80 -7.83 11.06
C ARG A 288 -14.61 -6.35 11.32
N LEU A 289 -15.08 -5.48 10.43
CA LEU A 289 -15.07 -4.03 10.66
C LEU A 289 -15.89 -3.66 11.90
N ILE A 290 -17.07 -4.26 12.04
CA ILE A 290 -17.92 -4.07 13.22
C ILE A 290 -17.22 -4.59 14.48
N GLU A 291 -16.55 -5.75 14.42
CA GLU A 291 -15.81 -6.30 15.55
C GLU A 291 -14.66 -5.39 15.99
N LEU A 292 -13.84 -4.90 15.05
CA LEU A 292 -12.77 -3.93 15.31
C LEU A 292 -13.34 -2.68 15.97
N HIS A 293 -14.41 -2.12 15.41
CA HIS A 293 -15.07 -0.93 15.95
C HIS A 293 -15.58 -1.15 17.39
N LYS A 294 -16.21 -2.29 17.68
CA LYS A 294 -16.66 -2.64 19.04
C LYS A 294 -15.49 -2.74 20.03
N LYS A 295 -14.36 -3.31 19.62
CA LYS A 295 -13.14 -3.38 20.46
C LYS A 295 -12.59 -1.99 20.78
N ILE A 296 -12.60 -1.08 19.80
CA ILE A 296 -12.19 0.31 20.00
C ILE A 296 -13.13 1.05 20.96
N ILE A 297 -14.46 0.92 20.79
CA ILE A 297 -15.45 1.53 21.69
C ILE A 297 -15.22 1.07 23.13
N LYS A 298 -15.07 -0.25 23.33
CA LYS A 298 -14.83 -0.85 24.65
C LYS A 298 -13.55 -0.33 25.30
N GLU A 299 -12.47 -0.12 24.52
CA GLU A 299 -11.20 0.39 25.03
C GLU A 299 -11.27 1.88 25.40
N ILE A 300 -12.12 2.67 24.72
CA ILE A 300 -12.33 4.09 25.03
C ILE A 300 -13.24 4.28 26.27
N GLY A 301 -13.88 3.22 26.76
CA GLY A 301 -14.78 3.28 27.91
C GLY A 301 -16.16 3.86 27.58
N LYS A 302 -16.64 3.63 26.36
CA LYS A 302 -18.02 3.90 25.94
C LYS A 302 -18.83 2.62 25.83
#